data_AF-A0A6J1RCS5-F1
#
_entry.id   AF-A0A6J1RCS5-F1
#
_cell.length_a   1.000
_cell.length_b   1.000
_cell.length_c   1.000
_cell.angle_alpha   90.00
_cell.angle_beta   90.00
_cell.angle_gamma   90.00
#
_symmetry.space_group_name_H-M   'P 1'
#
loop_
_entity.id
_entity.type
_entity.pdbx_description
1 polymer ?
#
loop_
_entity_poly.entity_id
_entity_poly.type
_entity_poly.pdbx_seq_one_letter_code
_entity_poly.pdbx_strand_id
1 'polypeptide(L)'
;MYIYPIFCPNFPNPSLGHWTLRGRKDPDNVITDLNSCLFSVIGFQIGQDPLKLRKWTVLQLKNNFQNLAKWINKVKLERNDKMILMIGGARYRGTEPAHAKAILDRSENRESNYYKKGYPVKGHARGHSMKIYSEDDPYQTVEQYARQYSKDKAGFLSRADQDFVADLALRTEEAQLAMRRLNDRINPTPIEEIRISANALRNICSERPLPQIKVWDKNGNEYPRSLQDLETVKLVITHQHNMSDMTDEDVFVITFYPVVNARYRY
;
A
#
# COMPACT_ATOMS: atom_id res chain seq x y z
N MET A 1 16.93 6.75 34.74
CA MET A 1 15.94 5.67 34.64
C MET A 1 16.36 4.79 33.48
N TYR A 2 16.94 3.61 33.75
CA TYR A 2 17.38 2.69 32.71
C TYR A 2 16.27 1.67 32.46
N ILE A 3 15.74 1.68 31.25
CA ILE A 3 14.69 0.79 30.78
C ILE A 3 15.32 -0.11 29.73
N TYR A 4 15.24 -1.42 29.92
CA TYR A 4 15.72 -2.40 28.95
C TYR A 4 14.52 -3.22 28.43
N PRO A 5 14.26 -3.23 27.11
CA PRO A 5 13.34 -4.21 26.54
C PRO A 5 14.03 -5.58 26.52
N ILE A 6 13.42 -6.58 27.16
CA ILE A 6 13.93 -7.96 27.12
C ILE A 6 12.77 -8.91 26.81
N PHE A 7 13.08 -9.92 25.99
CA PHE A 7 12.21 -11.05 25.66
C PHE A 7 11.98 -11.93 26.90
N CYS A 8 10.71 -12.12 27.28
CA CYS A 8 10.30 -13.06 28.32
C CYS A 8 9.64 -14.30 27.67
N PRO A 9 10.13 -15.52 27.95
CA PRO A 9 9.68 -16.74 27.26
C PRO A 9 8.26 -17.22 27.62
N ASN A 10 7.60 -16.60 28.61
CA ASN A 10 6.26 -17.01 29.07
C ASN A 10 5.12 -16.07 28.63
N PHE A 11 5.36 -15.16 27.68
CA PHE A 11 4.30 -14.28 27.14
C PHE A 11 3.79 -14.80 25.77
N PRO A 12 2.46 -14.72 25.51
CA PRO A 12 1.83 -15.28 24.30
C PRO A 12 2.26 -14.61 22.99
N ASN A 13 3.06 -13.56 23.03
CA ASN A 13 3.66 -12.98 21.83
C ASN A 13 5.09 -12.50 22.09
N PRO A 14 6.12 -13.32 21.80
CA PRO A 14 7.52 -12.98 22.08
C PRO A 14 8.01 -11.77 21.27
N SER A 15 7.31 -11.34 20.23
CA SER A 15 7.70 -10.19 19.39
C SER A 15 7.40 -8.80 20.02
N LEU A 16 6.64 -8.75 21.12
CA LEU A 16 6.32 -7.50 21.83
C LEU A 16 7.22 -7.37 23.07
N GLY A 17 7.98 -6.28 23.17
CA GLY A 17 8.83 -6.02 24.33
C GLY A 17 8.02 -5.93 25.64
N HIS A 18 8.50 -6.60 26.70
CA HIS A 18 7.86 -6.62 28.03
C HIS A 18 8.56 -5.66 29.00
N TRP A 19 7.78 -4.91 29.78
CA TRP A 19 8.28 -3.96 30.77
C TRP A 19 8.33 -4.62 32.15
N THR A 20 9.50 -4.63 32.80
CA THR A 20 9.73 -5.26 34.11
C THR A 20 10.42 -4.33 35.10
N LEU A 21 10.38 -4.67 36.39
CA LEU A 21 11.19 -3.99 37.41
C LEU A 21 12.67 -4.38 37.28
N ARG A 22 13.54 -3.60 37.93
CA ARG A 22 14.98 -3.89 37.99
C ARG A 22 15.20 -5.31 38.54
N GLY A 23 15.98 -6.11 37.80
CA GLY A 23 16.21 -7.52 38.13
C GLY A 23 15.20 -8.49 37.50
N ARG A 24 14.41 -8.05 36.50
CA ARG A 24 13.44 -8.87 35.74
C ARG A 24 12.32 -9.45 36.60
N LYS A 25 11.94 -8.76 37.66
CA LYS A 25 10.77 -9.12 38.47
C LYS A 25 9.54 -8.39 37.96
N ASP A 26 8.43 -9.10 37.87
CA ASP A 26 7.13 -8.51 37.68
C ASP A 26 6.58 -8.02 39.04
N PRO A 27 5.78 -6.93 39.07
CA PRO A 27 5.06 -6.53 40.27
C PRO A 27 4.07 -7.62 40.71
N ASP A 28 3.87 -7.82 42.02
CA ASP A 28 3.00 -8.91 42.54
C ASP A 28 1.52 -8.79 42.11
N ASN A 29 1.09 -7.63 41.60
CA ASN A 29 -0.29 -7.31 41.22
C ASN A 29 -0.46 -7.11 39.70
N VAL A 30 0.20 -7.92 38.85
CA VAL A 30 0.03 -7.79 37.39
C VAL A 30 -1.38 -8.16 36.97
N ILE A 31 -2.10 -7.17 36.45
CA ILE A 31 -3.34 -7.37 35.72
C ILE A 31 -2.97 -8.04 34.39
N THR A 32 -3.44 -9.26 34.18
CA THR A 32 -3.12 -10.16 33.05
C THR A 32 -3.74 -9.72 31.72
N ASP A 33 -4.20 -8.48 31.61
CA ASP A 33 -4.69 -7.92 30.35
C ASP A 33 -3.49 -7.63 29.42
N LEU A 34 -3.56 -8.16 28.19
CA LEU A 34 -2.50 -8.03 27.18
C LEU A 34 -2.19 -6.54 26.98
N ASN A 35 -0.95 -6.14 27.29
CA ASN A 35 -0.39 -4.79 27.20
C ASN A 35 -0.48 -3.87 28.45
N SER A 36 -0.75 -4.41 29.65
CA SER A 36 -0.74 -3.58 30.89
C SER A 36 0.63 -3.44 31.58
N CYS A 37 1.67 -4.15 31.12
CA CYS A 37 2.97 -4.24 31.81
C CYS A 37 3.67 -2.90 32.07
N LEU A 38 3.58 -1.94 31.14
CA LEU A 38 4.14 -0.59 31.34
C LEU A 38 3.48 0.12 32.54
N PHE A 39 2.14 0.12 32.59
CA PHE A 39 1.40 0.77 33.67
C PHE A 39 1.58 0.05 35.00
N SER A 40 1.74 -1.29 34.97
CA SER A 40 2.03 -2.08 36.17
C SER A 40 3.38 -1.72 36.79
N VAL A 41 4.43 -1.61 35.97
CA VAL A 41 5.77 -1.21 36.44
C VAL A 41 5.77 0.21 37.01
N ILE A 42 5.17 1.16 36.30
CA ILE A 42 5.10 2.56 36.74
C ILE A 42 4.26 2.66 38.03
N GLY A 43 3.08 2.04 38.03
CA GLY A 43 2.17 2.03 39.17
C GLY A 43 2.82 1.48 40.44
N PHE A 44 3.55 0.36 40.32
CA PHE A 44 4.31 -0.19 41.43
C PHE A 44 5.37 0.79 41.97
N GLN A 45 6.13 1.44 41.08
CA GLN A 45 7.20 2.36 41.48
C GLN A 45 6.70 3.63 42.17
N ILE A 46 5.49 4.08 41.83
CA ILE A 46 4.92 5.34 42.38
C ILE A 46 3.77 5.10 43.35
N GLY A 47 3.50 3.84 43.72
CA GLY A 47 2.44 3.45 44.65
C GLY A 47 1.02 3.74 44.14
N GLN A 48 0.81 3.71 42.82
CA GLN A 48 -0.51 3.96 42.21
C GLN A 48 -1.07 2.74 41.49
N ASP A 49 -2.40 2.67 41.47
CA ASP A 49 -3.13 1.63 40.75
C ASP A 49 -2.92 1.75 39.22
N PRO A 50 -2.44 0.67 38.55
CA PRO A 50 -2.16 0.69 37.11
C PRO A 50 -3.39 1.01 36.24
N LEU A 51 -4.60 0.59 36.63
CA LEU A 51 -5.82 0.88 35.87
C LEU A 51 -6.23 2.34 35.99
N LYS A 52 -6.14 2.92 37.19
CA LYS A 52 -6.36 4.35 37.41
C LYS A 52 -5.36 5.18 36.61
N LEU A 53 -4.08 4.80 36.63
CA LEU A 53 -3.05 5.44 35.81
C LEU A 53 -3.38 5.38 34.32
N ARG A 54 -3.74 4.20 33.80
CA ARG A 54 -4.12 4.03 32.38
C ARG A 54 -5.32 4.91 32.01
N LYS A 55 -6.37 4.89 32.81
CA LYS A 55 -7.58 5.71 32.59
C LYS A 55 -7.27 7.21 32.64
N TRP A 56 -6.48 7.64 33.63
CA TRP A 56 -6.11 9.04 33.79
C TRP A 56 -5.23 9.51 32.62
N THR A 57 -4.24 8.71 32.20
CA THR A 57 -3.42 9.01 31.02
C THR A 57 -4.28 9.15 29.76
N VAL A 58 -5.21 8.23 29.50
CA VAL A 58 -6.12 8.34 28.34
C VAL A 58 -6.96 9.63 28.41
N LEU A 59 -7.47 9.97 29.60
CA LEU A 59 -8.29 11.16 29.79
C LEU A 59 -7.48 12.45 29.59
N GLN A 60 -6.26 12.52 30.12
CA GLN A 60 -5.35 13.66 29.91
C GLN A 60 -4.97 13.81 28.44
N LEU A 61 -4.69 12.69 27.74
CA LEU A 61 -4.38 12.70 26.31
C LEU A 61 -5.56 13.19 25.46
N LYS A 62 -6.80 12.79 25.81
CA LYS A 62 -8.01 13.28 25.14
C LYS A 62 -8.24 14.78 25.39
N ASN A 63 -8.04 15.25 26.62
CA ASN A 63 -8.22 16.66 26.97
C ASN A 63 -7.15 17.58 26.36
N ASN A 64 -5.99 17.04 26.01
CA ASN A 64 -4.88 17.78 25.39
C ASN A 64 -4.61 17.34 23.95
N PHE A 65 -5.62 16.85 23.24
CA PHE A 65 -5.48 16.20 21.93
C PHE A 65 -4.73 17.06 20.90
N GLN A 66 -4.94 18.37 20.87
CA GLN A 66 -4.24 19.27 19.94
C GLN A 66 -2.73 19.37 20.24
N ASN A 67 -2.36 19.41 21.51
CA ASN A 67 -0.95 19.42 21.92
C ASN A 67 -0.31 18.05 21.72
N LEU A 68 -1.06 16.96 21.94
CA LEU A 68 -0.64 15.61 21.61
C LEU A 68 -0.37 15.45 20.11
N ALA A 69 -1.23 15.97 19.24
CA ALA A 69 -1.02 15.95 17.79
C ALA A 69 0.25 16.71 17.39
N LYS A 70 0.49 17.89 17.97
CA LYS A 70 1.74 18.65 17.78
C LYS A 70 2.97 17.90 18.29
N TRP A 71 2.87 17.24 19.45
CA TRP A 71 3.96 16.45 20.04
C TRP A 71 4.25 15.17 19.25
N ILE A 72 3.24 14.47 18.74
CA ILE A 72 3.41 13.32 17.85
C ILE A 72 4.16 13.76 16.59
N ASN A 73 3.79 14.90 16.01
CA ASN A 73 4.53 15.47 14.87
C ASN A 73 5.99 15.81 15.23
N LYS A 74 6.27 16.26 16.46
CA LYS A 74 7.63 16.52 16.93
C LYS A 74 8.44 15.24 17.23
N VAL A 75 7.82 14.22 17.83
CA VAL A 75 8.43 12.91 18.12
C VAL A 75 8.73 12.14 16.83
N LYS A 76 7.89 12.31 15.78
CA LYS A 76 8.18 11.83 14.42
C LYS A 76 9.48 12.41 13.85
N LEU A 77 9.76 13.69 14.10
CA LEU A 77 10.98 14.36 13.61
C LEU A 77 12.23 13.94 14.38
N GLU A 78 12.10 13.59 15.67
CA GLU A 78 13.28 13.39 16.54
C GLU A 78 13.75 11.94 16.64
N ARG A 79 12.93 10.88 16.41
CA ARG A 79 13.34 9.55 16.90
C ARG A 79 12.92 8.24 16.21
N ASN A 80 12.28 8.16 15.03
CA ASN A 80 11.87 6.82 14.53
C ASN A 80 11.93 6.60 13.02
N ASP A 81 12.99 5.94 12.57
CA ASP A 81 13.10 5.28 11.26
C ASP A 81 12.17 4.04 11.12
N LYS A 82 11.38 3.71 12.15
CA LYS A 82 10.63 2.43 12.23
C LYS A 82 9.14 2.55 12.51
N MET A 83 8.61 3.74 12.82
CA MET A 83 7.18 3.92 13.07
C MET A 83 6.59 4.89 12.05
N ILE A 84 6.37 4.36 10.83
CA ILE A 84 5.70 5.09 9.75
C ILE A 84 4.21 5.13 10.09
N LEU A 85 3.76 6.20 10.75
CA LEU A 85 2.33 6.45 10.92
C LEU A 85 1.79 6.86 9.54
N MET A 86 1.10 5.93 8.87
CA MET A 86 0.42 6.18 7.60
C MET A 86 -0.86 6.97 7.88
N ILE A 87 -0.91 8.23 7.42
CA ILE A 87 -2.00 9.18 7.73
C ILE A 87 -2.84 9.47 6.48
N GLY A 88 -2.31 9.19 5.28
CA GLY A 88 -2.99 9.40 4.01
C GLY A 88 -2.06 9.20 2.81
N GLY A 89 -2.46 9.66 1.63
CA GLY A 89 -1.59 9.65 0.45
C GLY A 89 -1.75 8.45 -0.48
N ALA A 90 -2.84 7.71 -0.34
CA ALA A 90 -3.29 6.74 -1.32
C ALA A 90 -4.73 7.02 -1.71
N ARG A 91 -4.97 8.03 -2.56
CA ARG A 91 -6.32 8.39 -3.02
C ARG A 91 -6.41 8.50 -4.55
N TYR A 92 -7.63 8.40 -5.07
CA TYR A 92 -7.95 8.77 -6.44
C TYR A 92 -9.28 9.53 -6.47
N ARG A 93 -9.28 10.72 -7.07
CA ARG A 93 -10.48 11.57 -7.23
C ARG A 93 -10.70 12.00 -8.69
N GLY A 94 -9.96 11.39 -9.62
CA GLY A 94 -10.08 11.70 -11.04
C GLY A 94 -11.42 11.22 -11.60
N THR A 95 -11.85 11.89 -12.67
CA THR A 95 -13.10 11.60 -13.39
C THR A 95 -12.89 11.35 -14.88
N GLU A 96 -11.63 11.30 -15.32
CA GLU A 96 -11.27 11.16 -16.72
C GLU A 96 -9.89 10.50 -16.87
N PRO A 97 -9.63 9.84 -18.02
CA PRO A 97 -8.38 9.12 -18.28
C PRO A 97 -7.11 9.94 -18.05
N ALA A 98 -7.14 11.26 -18.28
CA ALA A 98 -6.00 12.15 -18.06
C ALA A 98 -5.52 12.17 -16.60
N HIS A 99 -6.43 12.02 -15.62
CA HIS A 99 -6.06 11.95 -14.21
C HIS A 99 -5.36 10.63 -13.88
N ALA A 100 -5.85 9.51 -14.42
CA ALA A 100 -5.18 8.22 -14.26
C ALA A 100 -3.81 8.22 -14.95
N LYS A 101 -3.72 8.85 -16.13
CA LYS A 101 -2.45 9.05 -16.85
C LYS A 101 -1.39 9.71 -15.97
N ALA A 102 -1.74 10.81 -15.31
CA ALA A 102 -0.81 11.54 -14.45
C ALA A 102 -0.28 10.68 -13.29
N ILE A 103 -1.11 9.81 -12.73
CA ILE A 103 -0.71 8.88 -11.65
C ILE A 103 0.20 7.78 -12.18
N LEU A 104 -0.15 7.15 -13.30
CA LEU A 104 0.66 6.12 -13.92
C LEU A 104 2.05 6.66 -14.32
N ASP A 105 2.10 7.87 -14.89
CA ASP A 105 3.35 8.56 -15.24
C ASP A 105 4.19 8.87 -14.01
N ARG A 106 3.57 9.42 -12.95
CA ARG A 106 4.27 9.74 -11.69
C ARG A 106 4.79 8.50 -10.99
N SER A 107 4.10 7.37 -11.11
CA SER A 107 4.49 6.13 -10.45
C SER A 107 5.63 5.40 -11.17
N GLU A 108 5.75 5.59 -12.49
CA GLU A 108 6.74 4.91 -13.32
C GLU A 108 8.18 5.21 -12.89
N ASN A 109 8.97 4.16 -12.65
CA ASN A 109 10.36 4.21 -12.19
C ASN A 109 10.62 4.96 -10.88
N ARG A 110 9.56 5.33 -10.14
CA ARG A 110 9.65 5.95 -8.81
C ARG A 110 9.57 4.91 -7.71
N GLU A 111 10.12 5.25 -6.55
CA GLU A 111 10.13 4.37 -5.38
C GLU A 111 8.78 4.39 -4.67
N SER A 112 8.27 3.20 -4.39
CA SER A 112 7.08 3.01 -3.56
C SER A 112 7.45 2.85 -2.09
N ASN A 113 6.46 2.99 -1.21
CA ASN A 113 6.62 2.74 0.21
C ASN A 113 6.60 1.23 0.56
N TYR A 114 6.51 0.36 -0.44
CA TYR A 114 6.57 -1.08 -0.28
C TYR A 114 7.99 -1.61 -0.48
N TYR A 115 8.48 -2.39 0.48
CA TYR A 115 9.84 -2.94 0.45
C TYR A 115 9.84 -4.43 0.13
N LYS A 116 10.75 -4.85 -0.75
CA LYS A 116 11.01 -6.26 -1.05
C LYS A 116 12.51 -6.53 -0.97
N LYS A 117 12.89 -7.53 -0.18
CA LYS A 117 14.31 -7.87 0.09
C LYS A 117 15.13 -6.68 0.61
N GLY A 118 14.51 -5.78 1.39
CA GLY A 118 15.18 -4.62 1.99
C GLY A 118 15.28 -3.37 1.10
N TYR A 119 14.75 -3.41 -0.13
CA TYR A 119 14.78 -2.26 -1.05
C TYR A 119 13.36 -1.80 -1.41
N PRO A 120 13.14 -0.49 -1.62
CA PRO A 120 11.86 0.00 -2.10
C PRO A 120 11.59 -0.55 -3.49
N VAL A 121 10.37 -1.06 -3.70
CA VAL A 121 9.93 -1.53 -5.01
C VAL A 121 9.67 -0.31 -5.89
N LYS A 122 10.26 -0.30 -7.09
CA LYS A 122 9.98 0.73 -8.08
C LYS A 122 8.71 0.41 -8.86
N GLY A 123 7.93 1.44 -9.17
CA GLY A 123 6.78 1.31 -10.05
C GLY A 123 7.20 1.00 -11.48
N HIS A 124 6.39 0.19 -12.15
CA HIS A 124 6.45 -0.10 -13.58
C HIS A 124 5.01 -0.05 -14.14
N ALA A 125 4.30 1.01 -13.74
CA ALA A 125 2.91 1.31 -14.10
C ALA A 125 2.71 1.43 -15.60
N ARG A 126 3.74 1.81 -16.36
CA ARG A 126 3.72 1.96 -17.82
C ARG A 126 4.23 0.73 -18.58
N GLY A 127 4.77 -0.30 -17.93
CA GLY A 127 5.32 -1.47 -18.66
C GLY A 127 4.32 -2.36 -19.43
N HIS A 128 3.04 -1.98 -19.54
CA HIS A 128 1.94 -2.89 -19.90
C HIS A 128 1.03 -2.40 -21.04
N SER A 129 1.52 -1.51 -21.90
CA SER A 129 0.89 -1.22 -23.19
C SER A 129 1.88 -1.46 -24.33
N MET A 130 1.36 -1.82 -25.50
CA MET A 130 2.17 -1.90 -26.71
C MET A 130 2.64 -0.50 -27.13
N LYS A 131 3.75 -0.48 -27.88
CA LYS A 131 4.29 0.75 -28.46
C LYS A 131 3.41 1.21 -29.61
N ILE A 132 2.71 2.34 -29.45
CA ILE A 132 2.25 3.10 -30.62
C ILE A 132 2.37 4.61 -30.36
N TYR A 133 3.23 5.26 -31.17
CA TYR A 133 3.40 6.72 -31.37
C TYR A 133 4.18 7.56 -30.35
N SER A 134 5.51 7.51 -30.44
CA SER A 134 6.41 8.59 -30.89
C SER A 134 7.86 8.16 -30.62
N GLU A 135 8.86 8.78 -31.26
CA GLU A 135 10.28 8.50 -30.98
C GLU A 135 10.68 8.92 -29.55
N ASP A 136 9.84 9.72 -28.88
CA ASP A 136 10.10 10.34 -27.58
C ASP A 136 9.34 9.71 -26.39
N ASP A 137 8.59 8.61 -26.56
CA ASP A 137 7.96 7.91 -25.41
C ASP A 137 9.07 7.30 -24.52
N PRO A 138 9.31 7.82 -23.30
CA PRO A 138 10.43 7.39 -22.47
C PRO A 138 10.14 6.07 -21.75
N TYR A 139 8.93 5.52 -21.87
CA TYR A 139 8.47 4.40 -21.07
C TYR A 139 8.66 3.06 -21.77
N GLN A 140 8.93 2.02 -20.97
CA GLN A 140 9.02 0.66 -21.48
C GLN A 140 7.70 0.19 -22.08
N THR A 141 7.81 -0.63 -23.11
CA THR A 141 6.68 -1.25 -23.80
C THR A 141 6.46 -2.66 -23.26
N VAL A 142 5.27 -3.23 -23.47
CA VAL A 142 4.96 -4.61 -23.02
C VAL A 142 5.92 -5.65 -23.61
N GLU A 143 6.41 -5.44 -24.83
CA GLU A 143 7.40 -6.29 -25.51
C GLU A 143 8.75 -6.28 -24.77
N GLN A 144 9.23 -5.07 -24.43
CA GLN A 144 10.47 -4.90 -23.68
C GLN A 144 10.33 -5.49 -22.27
N TYR A 145 9.18 -5.29 -21.65
CA TYR A 145 8.88 -5.81 -20.32
C TYR A 145 8.79 -7.35 -20.33
N ALA A 146 8.20 -7.96 -21.35
CA ALA A 146 8.15 -9.41 -21.50
C ALA A 146 9.56 -10.03 -21.62
N ARG A 147 10.44 -9.41 -22.43
CA ARG A 147 11.86 -9.80 -22.57
C ARG A 147 12.63 -9.65 -21.26
N GLN A 148 12.52 -8.50 -20.60
CA GLN A 148 13.27 -8.20 -19.39
C GLN A 148 12.99 -9.21 -18.27
N TYR A 149 11.75 -9.68 -18.16
CA TYR A 149 11.34 -10.61 -17.11
C TYR A 149 11.22 -12.06 -17.59
N SER A 150 11.56 -12.35 -18.85
CA SER A 150 11.48 -13.66 -19.49
C SER A 150 10.16 -14.39 -19.21
N LYS A 151 9.04 -13.66 -19.35
CA LYS A 151 7.69 -14.16 -19.06
C LYS A 151 6.68 -13.62 -20.05
N ASP A 152 5.69 -14.43 -20.38
CA ASP A 152 4.56 -14.00 -21.18
C ASP A 152 3.80 -12.86 -20.48
N LYS A 153 3.38 -11.88 -21.25
CA LYS A 153 2.68 -10.68 -20.76
C LYS A 153 1.46 -10.40 -21.60
N ALA A 154 0.35 -10.06 -20.93
CA ALA A 154 -0.75 -9.38 -21.58
C ALA A 154 -0.57 -7.87 -21.46
N GLY A 155 -1.06 -7.13 -22.45
CA GLY A 155 -0.93 -5.68 -22.48
C GLY A 155 -2.05 -5.01 -23.26
N PHE A 156 -2.22 -3.72 -23.00
CA PHE A 156 -3.15 -2.85 -23.72
C PHE A 156 -2.64 -2.49 -25.12
N LEU A 157 -3.55 -2.23 -26.05
CA LEU A 157 -3.19 -1.86 -27.43
C LEU A 157 -2.65 -0.44 -27.57
N SER A 158 -2.81 0.41 -26.55
CA SER A 158 -2.24 1.75 -26.54
C SER A 158 -2.08 2.29 -25.12
N ARG A 159 -1.33 3.40 -24.98
CA ARG A 159 -1.27 4.19 -23.75
C ARG A 159 -2.66 4.73 -23.35
N ALA A 160 -3.41 5.22 -24.34
CA ALA A 160 -4.75 5.75 -24.13
C ALA A 160 -5.72 4.68 -23.62
N ASP A 161 -5.60 3.44 -24.09
CA ASP A 161 -6.37 2.31 -23.56
C ASP A 161 -5.98 1.99 -22.12
N GLN A 162 -4.69 1.98 -21.81
CA GLN A 162 -4.22 1.80 -20.44
C GLN A 162 -4.76 2.90 -19.51
N ASP A 163 -4.67 4.16 -19.92
CA ASP A 163 -5.14 5.33 -19.16
C ASP A 163 -6.66 5.24 -18.92
N PHE A 164 -7.41 4.90 -19.97
CA PHE A 164 -8.86 4.74 -19.89
C PHE A 164 -9.25 3.64 -18.91
N VAL A 165 -8.67 2.45 -19.04
CA VAL A 165 -9.02 1.33 -18.15
C VAL A 165 -8.51 1.57 -16.73
N ALA A 166 -7.40 2.29 -16.55
CA ALA A 166 -6.91 2.69 -15.23
C ALA A 166 -7.84 3.68 -14.52
N ASP A 167 -8.39 4.68 -15.22
CA ASP A 167 -9.42 5.58 -14.65
C ASP A 167 -10.62 4.79 -14.15
N LEU A 168 -11.16 3.88 -14.98
CA LEU A 168 -12.27 3.02 -14.59
C LEU A 168 -11.90 2.15 -13.37
N ALA A 169 -10.73 1.51 -13.40
CA ALA A 169 -10.24 0.64 -12.34
C ALA A 169 -10.07 1.37 -11.01
N LEU A 170 -9.49 2.58 -11.02
CA LEU A 170 -9.26 3.37 -9.80
C LEU A 170 -10.58 3.89 -9.19
N ARG A 171 -11.64 3.99 -9.98
CA ARG A 171 -12.97 4.42 -9.54
C ARG A 171 -13.86 3.29 -9.02
N THR A 172 -13.47 2.02 -9.18
CA THR A 172 -14.28 0.92 -8.65
C THR A 172 -14.28 0.89 -7.13
N GLU A 173 -15.33 0.31 -6.56
CA GLU A 173 -15.48 0.20 -5.11
C GLU A 173 -14.32 -0.58 -4.48
N GLU A 174 -13.84 -1.63 -5.13
CA GLU A 174 -12.73 -2.46 -4.65
C GLU A 174 -11.43 -1.66 -4.54
N ALA A 175 -11.14 -0.81 -5.53
CA ALA A 175 -9.97 0.06 -5.51
C ALA A 175 -10.11 1.16 -4.44
N GLN A 176 -11.30 1.75 -4.30
CA GLN A 176 -11.56 2.76 -3.27
C GLN A 176 -11.50 2.17 -1.85
N LEU A 177 -11.96 0.92 -1.64
CA LEU A 177 -11.80 0.19 -0.39
C LEU A 177 -10.33 -0.12 -0.09
N ALA A 178 -9.56 -0.54 -1.10
CA ALA A 178 -8.13 -0.80 -0.95
C ALA A 178 -7.37 0.47 -0.56
N MET A 179 -7.65 1.61 -1.21
CA MET A 179 -7.13 2.92 -0.83
C MET A 179 -7.46 3.28 0.62
N ARG A 180 -8.69 2.98 1.09
CA ARG A 180 -9.05 3.18 2.51
C ARG A 180 -8.23 2.30 3.46
N ARG A 181 -7.94 1.04 3.10
CA ARG A 181 -7.11 0.12 3.90
C ARG A 181 -5.65 0.56 3.95
N LEU A 182 -5.09 1.03 2.84
CA LEU A 182 -3.77 1.64 2.80
C LEU A 182 -3.70 2.82 3.79
N ASN A 183 -4.74 3.65 3.81
CA ASN A 183 -4.80 4.83 4.69
C ASN A 183 -5.29 4.55 6.12
N ASP A 184 -5.49 3.29 6.53
CA ASP A 184 -5.94 2.96 7.89
C ASP A 184 -4.83 3.30 8.90
N ARG A 185 -5.18 4.05 9.95
CA ARG A 185 -4.23 4.47 10.98
C ARG A 185 -3.97 3.41 12.03
N ILE A 186 -4.85 2.42 12.13
CA ILE A 186 -4.78 1.37 13.15
C ILE A 186 -4.02 0.17 12.60
N ASN A 187 -4.46 -0.34 11.43
CA ASN A 187 -3.85 -1.51 10.79
C ASN A 187 -3.63 -1.26 9.28
N PRO A 188 -2.72 -0.33 8.92
CA PRO A 188 -2.46 -0.05 7.52
C PRO A 188 -1.85 -1.27 6.82
N THR A 189 -2.33 -1.56 5.61
CA THR A 189 -1.66 -2.50 4.71
C THR A 189 -0.53 -1.78 3.96
N PRO A 190 0.65 -2.39 3.77
CA PRO A 190 1.75 -1.74 3.04
C PRO A 190 1.55 -1.78 1.52
N ILE A 191 0.66 -2.65 1.03
CA ILE A 191 0.38 -2.88 -0.39
C ILE A 191 -1.00 -3.52 -0.53
N GLU A 192 -1.70 -3.19 -1.60
CA GLU A 192 -2.96 -3.82 -1.98
C GLU A 192 -2.88 -4.35 -3.42
N GLU A 193 -3.33 -5.58 -3.62
CA GLU A 193 -3.42 -6.21 -4.93
C GLU A 193 -4.88 -6.50 -5.27
N ILE A 194 -5.43 -5.79 -6.25
CA ILE A 194 -6.84 -5.84 -6.61
C ILE A 194 -6.98 -6.50 -7.98
N ARG A 195 -7.94 -7.41 -8.11
CA ARG A 195 -8.39 -7.93 -9.41
C ARG A 195 -9.78 -7.37 -9.70
N ILE A 196 -9.92 -6.70 -10.84
CA ILE A 196 -11.15 -6.02 -11.22
C ILE A 196 -11.66 -6.65 -12.51
N SER A 197 -12.91 -7.11 -12.47
CA SER A 197 -13.56 -7.75 -13.62
C SER A 197 -14.02 -6.72 -14.64
N ALA A 198 -14.16 -7.15 -15.90
CA ALA A 198 -14.74 -6.34 -16.98
C ALA A 198 -16.13 -5.80 -16.62
N ASN A 199 -16.94 -6.58 -15.91
CA ASN A 199 -18.27 -6.14 -15.48
C ASN A 199 -18.20 -4.99 -14.48
N ALA A 200 -17.27 -5.04 -13.52
CA ALA A 200 -17.06 -3.93 -12.58
C ALA A 200 -16.60 -2.65 -13.31
N LEU A 201 -15.74 -2.77 -14.32
CA LEU A 201 -15.31 -1.63 -15.14
C LEU A 201 -16.47 -1.04 -15.95
N ARG A 202 -17.31 -1.88 -16.57
CA ARG A 202 -18.49 -1.45 -17.34
C ARG A 202 -19.54 -0.74 -16.47
N ASN A 203 -19.63 -1.10 -15.19
CA ASN A 203 -20.53 -0.41 -14.26
C ASN A 203 -20.09 1.04 -13.95
N ILE A 204 -18.82 1.39 -14.18
CA ILE A 204 -18.32 2.77 -14.03
C ILE A 204 -18.63 3.60 -15.28
N CYS A 205 -18.47 3.02 -16.47
CA CYS A 205 -18.75 3.67 -17.74
C CYS A 205 -19.34 2.67 -18.73
N SER A 206 -20.63 2.80 -19.01
CA SER A 206 -21.36 1.93 -19.94
C SER A 206 -21.33 2.42 -21.39
N GLU A 207 -20.96 3.68 -21.63
CA GLU A 207 -21.06 4.33 -22.94
C GLU A 207 -19.88 4.00 -23.87
N ARG A 208 -18.70 3.73 -23.32
CA ARG A 208 -17.50 3.40 -24.09
C ARG A 208 -17.14 1.92 -23.90
N PRO A 209 -16.97 1.15 -25.00
CA PRO A 209 -16.57 -0.26 -24.89
C PRO A 209 -15.17 -0.38 -24.28
N LEU A 210 -14.95 -1.46 -23.52
CA LEU A 210 -13.63 -1.79 -23.03
C LEU A 210 -12.71 -2.17 -24.21
N PRO A 211 -11.44 -1.76 -24.19
CA PRO A 211 -10.51 -2.09 -25.26
C PRO A 211 -10.17 -3.57 -25.26
N GLN A 212 -9.76 -4.07 -26.42
CA GLN A 212 -9.15 -5.39 -26.54
C GLN A 212 -7.72 -5.38 -26.00
N ILE A 213 -7.18 -6.58 -25.78
CA ILE A 213 -5.82 -6.80 -25.31
C ILE A 213 -5.12 -7.83 -26.19
N LYS A 214 -3.79 -7.88 -26.10
CA LYS A 214 -2.95 -8.87 -26.77
C LYS A 214 -2.01 -9.54 -25.78
N VAL A 215 -1.38 -10.63 -26.22
CA VAL A 215 -0.41 -11.40 -25.44
C VAL A 215 0.92 -11.47 -26.19
N TRP A 216 1.99 -11.24 -25.46
CA TRP A 216 3.37 -11.36 -25.93
C TRP A 216 4.07 -12.48 -25.19
N ASP A 217 4.89 -13.25 -25.91
CA ASP A 217 5.73 -14.29 -25.35
C ASP A 217 6.88 -13.71 -24.52
N LYS A 218 7.59 -14.58 -23.79
CA LYS A 218 8.82 -14.21 -23.05
C LYS A 218 9.94 -13.55 -23.87
N ASN A 219 9.89 -13.61 -25.20
CA ASN A 219 10.85 -12.97 -26.10
C ASN A 219 10.33 -11.62 -26.63
N GLY A 220 9.13 -11.19 -26.20
CA GLY A 220 8.48 -9.97 -26.64
C GLY A 220 7.91 -10.07 -28.06
N ASN A 221 7.67 -11.27 -28.56
CA ASN A 221 6.94 -11.49 -29.81
C ASN A 221 5.44 -11.60 -29.50
N GLU A 222 4.61 -10.99 -30.34
CA GLU A 222 3.16 -11.16 -30.24
C GLU A 222 2.77 -12.61 -30.53
N TYR A 223 1.92 -13.20 -29.70
CA TYR A 223 1.30 -14.49 -30.01
C TYR A 223 0.34 -14.33 -31.19
N PRO A 224 0.43 -15.19 -32.23
CA PRO A 224 -0.52 -15.18 -33.33
C PRO A 224 -1.96 -15.32 -32.83
N ARG A 225 -2.87 -14.45 -33.30
CA ARG A 225 -4.29 -14.45 -32.90
C ARG A 225 -4.55 -14.25 -31.39
N SER A 226 -3.64 -13.56 -30.70
CA SER A 226 -3.80 -13.24 -29.26
C SER A 226 -4.72 -12.06 -28.95
N LEU A 227 -5.33 -11.45 -29.97
CA LEU A 227 -6.31 -10.38 -29.79
C LEU A 227 -7.55 -10.95 -29.12
N GLN A 228 -7.87 -10.44 -27.94
CA GLN A 228 -8.95 -10.96 -27.11
C GLN A 228 -9.62 -9.84 -26.32
N ASP A 229 -10.83 -10.10 -25.83
CA ASP A 229 -11.55 -9.16 -25.00
C ASP A 229 -10.92 -9.04 -23.61
N LEU A 230 -10.97 -7.83 -23.03
CA LEU A 230 -10.54 -7.61 -21.67
C LEU A 230 -11.55 -8.23 -20.69
N GLU A 231 -11.12 -9.28 -19.97
CA GLU A 231 -11.95 -9.93 -18.94
C GLU A 231 -11.64 -9.45 -17.52
N THR A 232 -10.37 -9.18 -17.23
CA THR A 232 -9.90 -8.81 -15.89
C THR A 232 -8.63 -7.98 -15.97
N VAL A 233 -8.49 -7.02 -15.06
CA VAL A 233 -7.23 -6.30 -14.82
C VAL A 233 -6.73 -6.57 -13.41
N LYS A 234 -5.40 -6.55 -13.24
CA LYS A 234 -4.76 -6.51 -11.93
C LYS A 234 -4.19 -5.12 -11.70
N LEU A 235 -4.55 -4.54 -10.56
CA LEU A 235 -4.06 -3.26 -10.06
C LEU A 235 -3.30 -3.49 -8.77
N VAL A 236 -2.06 -3.02 -8.70
CA VAL A 236 -1.22 -3.13 -7.49
C VAL A 236 -0.87 -1.72 -7.04
N ILE A 237 -1.31 -1.37 -5.82
CA ILE A 237 -1.22 -0.01 -5.29
C ILE A 237 -0.62 0.04 -3.89
N THR A 238 -0.05 1.18 -3.55
CA THR A 238 0.54 1.51 -2.25
C THR A 238 0.68 3.03 -2.14
N HIS A 239 1.41 3.53 -1.15
CA HIS A 239 1.87 4.91 -1.07
C HIS A 239 3.16 5.10 -1.84
N GLN A 240 3.40 6.33 -2.31
CA GLN A 240 4.72 6.71 -2.79
C GLN A 240 5.71 6.75 -1.60
N HIS A 241 6.98 6.43 -1.86
CA HIS A 241 8.02 6.43 -0.83
C HIS A 241 8.07 7.79 -0.10
N ASN A 242 8.07 7.75 1.23
CA ASN A 242 8.04 8.91 2.13
C ASN A 242 6.82 9.84 2.01
N MET A 243 5.77 9.44 1.29
CA MET A 243 4.57 10.26 1.11
C MET A 243 3.34 9.71 1.87
N SER A 244 3.50 8.65 2.64
CA SER A 244 2.40 7.95 3.34
C SER A 244 1.75 8.73 4.49
N ASP A 245 2.30 9.89 4.86
CA ASP A 245 1.71 10.79 5.85
C ASP A 245 1.11 12.06 5.24
N MET A 246 1.21 12.22 3.91
CA MET A 246 0.65 13.36 3.19
C MET A 246 -0.78 13.05 2.75
N THR A 247 -1.76 13.66 3.40
CA THR A 247 -3.20 13.37 3.17
C THR A 247 -3.70 13.68 1.77
N ASP A 248 -2.97 14.54 1.05
CA ASP A 248 -3.36 15.00 -0.28
C ASP A 248 -2.70 14.27 -1.44
N GLU A 249 -1.82 13.31 -1.16
CA GLU A 249 -1.14 12.55 -2.20
C GLU A 249 -2.04 11.51 -2.87
N ASP A 250 -1.80 11.35 -4.17
CA ASP A 250 -2.46 10.34 -4.99
C ASP A 250 -1.88 8.95 -4.71
N VAL A 251 -2.70 7.94 -4.94
CA VAL A 251 -2.28 6.54 -4.87
C VAL A 251 -1.11 6.26 -5.79
N PHE A 252 -0.12 5.54 -5.29
CA PHE A 252 0.99 5.06 -6.09
C PHE A 252 0.63 3.74 -6.75
N VAL A 253 0.76 3.66 -8.07
CA VAL A 253 0.52 2.43 -8.83
C VAL A 253 1.86 1.73 -9.05
N ILE A 254 2.10 0.61 -8.36
CA ILE A 254 3.28 -0.22 -8.64
C ILE A 254 3.16 -0.79 -10.04
N THR A 255 2.00 -1.35 -10.39
CA THR A 255 1.75 -1.94 -11.70
C THR A 255 0.27 -2.09 -11.99
N PHE A 256 -0.09 -2.03 -13.27
CA PHE A 256 -1.44 -2.18 -13.75
C PHE A 256 -1.45 -2.88 -15.11
N TYR A 257 -2.11 -4.04 -15.20
CA TYR A 257 -2.09 -4.85 -16.42
C TYR A 257 -3.31 -5.78 -16.59
N PRO A 258 -3.65 -6.15 -17.84
CA PRO A 258 -4.66 -7.16 -18.12
C PRO A 258 -4.24 -8.56 -17.64
N VAL A 259 -5.18 -9.35 -17.14
CA VAL A 259 -4.94 -10.75 -16.77
C VAL A 259 -5.52 -11.66 -17.84
N VAL A 260 -4.67 -12.50 -18.43
CA VAL A 260 -5.08 -13.59 -19.34
C VAL A 260 -5.56 -14.81 -18.54
N ASN A 261 -6.71 -15.35 -18.90
CA ASN A 261 -7.10 -16.68 -18.45
C ASN A 261 -6.28 -17.75 -19.19
N ALA A 262 -5.90 -18.83 -18.49
CA ALA A 262 -4.98 -19.87 -18.97
C ALA A 262 -5.40 -20.59 -20.27
N ARG A 263 -6.63 -20.35 -20.75
CA ARG A 263 -7.20 -20.96 -21.96
C ARG A 263 -6.58 -20.47 -23.27
N TYR A 264 -5.81 -19.37 -23.25
CA TYR A 264 -5.19 -18.80 -24.46
C TYR A 264 -3.68 -19.03 -24.54
N ARG A 265 -3.18 -20.09 -23.87
CA ARG A 265 -1.76 -20.49 -23.90
C ARG A 265 -1.37 -21.37 -25.10
N TYR A 266 -2.29 -21.60 -26.04
CA TYR A 266 -2.11 -22.53 -27.17
C TYR A 266 -2.72 -21.97 -28.44
#